data_AF-A0A534P0U7-F1
#
_entry.id   AF-A0A534P0U7-F1
#
_cell.length_a   1.000
_cell.length_b   1.000
_cell.length_c   1.000
_cell.angle_alpha   90.00
_cell.angle_beta   90.00
_cell.angle_gamma   90.00
#
_symmetry.space_group_name_H-M   'P 1'
#
loop_
_entity.id
_entity.type
_entity.pdbx_description
1 polymer ?
#
loop_
_entity_poly.entity_id
_entity_poly.type
_entity_poly.pdbx_seq_one_letter_code
_entity_poly.pdbx_strand_id
1 'polypeptide(L)' 'MAVAGAAAALVGAWASGSLKAQQPGFKRVELQRHDLGVPGREAVQVRAEFEPGASIGKHTHPGEEFGYLL' A
#
# COMPACT_ATOMS: atom_id res chain seq x y z
N MET A 1 9.32 -32.05 -21.67
CA MET A 1 8.98 -31.54 -20.32
C MET A 1 9.71 -30.24 -19.93
N ALA A 2 10.54 -29.61 -20.78
CA ALA A 2 11.21 -28.34 -20.43
C ALA A 2 10.40 -27.08 -20.81
N VAL A 3 9.48 -27.17 -21.79
CA VAL A 3 8.71 -26.02 -22.29
C VAL A 3 7.57 -25.61 -21.35
N ALA A 4 6.98 -26.58 -20.62
CA ALA A 4 5.91 -26.33 -19.67
C ALA A 4 6.35 -25.56 -18.41
N GLY A 5 7.62 -25.72 -18.00
CA GLY A 5 8.18 -25.01 -16.85
C GLY A 5 8.40 -23.51 -17.11
N ALA A 6 8.78 -23.14 -18.34
CA ALA A 6 9.02 -21.75 -18.71
C ALA A 6 7.73 -20.90 -18.75
N ALA A 7 6.62 -21.47 -19.21
CA ALA A 7 5.32 -20.80 -19.22
C ALA A 7 4.78 -20.56 -17.79
N ALA A 8 4.96 -21.52 -16.88
CA ALA A 8 4.55 -21.37 -15.47
C ALA A 8 5.37 -20.28 -14.74
N ALA A 9 6.66 -20.17 -15.02
CA ALA A 9 7.52 -19.14 -14.44
C ALA A 9 7.14 -17.72 -14.90
N LEU A 10 6.77 -17.56 -16.16
CA LEU A 10 6.32 -16.27 -16.71
C LEU A 10 4.98 -15.83 -16.10
N VAL A 11 4.02 -16.75 -15.92
CA VAL A 11 2.74 -16.45 -15.25
C VAL A 11 2.94 -16.09 -13.77
N GLY A 12 3.83 -16.79 -13.06
CA GLY A 12 4.16 -16.48 -11.66
C GLY A 12 4.80 -15.10 -11.48
N ALA A 13 5.66 -14.69 -12.40
CA ALA A 13 6.28 -13.36 -12.39
C ALA A 13 5.27 -12.21 -12.60
N TRP A 14 4.24 -12.42 -13.44
CA TRP A 14 3.16 -11.45 -13.64
C TRP A 14 2.12 -11.45 -12.50
N ALA A 15 1.89 -12.60 -11.86
CA ALA A 15 1.02 -12.73 -10.69
C ALA A 15 1.65 -12.22 -9.38
N SER A 16 2.94 -11.88 -9.41
CA SER A 16 3.67 -11.26 -8.28
C SER A 16 3.28 -9.80 -8.02
N GLY A 17 2.15 -9.35 -8.58
CA GLY A 17 1.56 -8.04 -8.34
C GLY A 17 1.46 -7.78 -6.84
N SER A 18 2.39 -6.95 -6.33
CA SER A 18 2.41 -6.35 -5.00
C SER A 18 1.74 -7.20 -3.90
N LEU A 19 2.42 -8.24 -3.44
CA LEU A 19 2.12 -8.82 -2.13
C LEU A 19 2.32 -7.72 -1.08
N LYS A 20 1.25 -7.00 -0.73
CA LYS A 20 1.25 -5.99 0.32
C LYS A 20 1.24 -6.69 1.68
N ALA A 21 2.40 -7.22 2.05
CA ALA A 21 2.61 -7.64 3.43
C ALA A 21 2.49 -6.39 4.32
N GLN A 22 1.53 -6.40 5.24
CA GLN A 22 1.43 -5.39 6.27
C GLN A 22 2.73 -5.41 7.09
N GLN A 23 3.38 -4.26 7.25
CA GLN A 23 4.60 -4.16 8.04
C GLN A 23 4.28 -4.56 9.50
N PRO A 24 5.05 -5.49 10.10
CA PRO A 24 4.87 -5.85 11.51
C PRO A 24 4.90 -4.61 12.41
N GLY A 25 4.01 -4.56 13.40
CA GLY A 25 3.91 -3.44 14.33
C GLY A 25 3.36 -2.14 13.74
N PHE A 26 2.94 -2.12 12.48
CA PHE A 26 2.26 -0.98 11.87
C PHE A 26 0.86 -1.39 11.36
N LYS A 27 -0.14 -0.60 11.71
CA LYS A 27 -1.50 -0.78 11.19
C LYS A 27 -2.02 0.53 10.61
N ARG A 28 -2.51 0.45 9.38
CA ARG A 28 -3.22 1.52 8.68
C ARG A 28 -4.71 1.24 8.75
N VAL A 29 -5.47 2.15 9.35
CA VAL A 29 -6.94 2.08 9.38
C VAL A 29 -7.47 3.21 8.52
N GLU A 30 -8.10 2.89 7.40
CA GLU A 30 -8.83 3.88 6.61
C GLU A 30 -10.07 4.31 7.37
N LEU A 31 -10.24 5.62 7.56
CA LEU A 31 -11.37 6.20 8.29
C LEU A 31 -12.45 6.69 7.33
N GLN A 32 -12.04 7.32 6.22
CA GLN A 32 -12.92 7.83 5.18
C GLN A 32 -12.17 7.95 3.86
N ARG A 33 -12.94 7.87 2.77
CA ARG A 33 -12.48 8.08 1.40
C ARG A 33 -13.58 8.77 0.62
N HIS A 34 -13.22 9.86 -0.03
CA HIS A 34 -14.15 10.66 -0.82
C HIS A 34 -13.46 11.27 -2.03
N ASP A 35 -14.19 11.38 -3.14
CA ASP A 35 -13.77 12.23 -4.25
C ASP A 35 -13.77 13.70 -3.82
N LEU A 36 -12.79 14.45 -4.29
CA LEU A 36 -12.74 15.89 -4.12
C LEU A 36 -13.49 16.59 -5.25
N GLY A 37 -13.79 17.88 -5.06
CA GLY A 37 -14.40 18.69 -6.12
C GLY A 37 -13.51 18.88 -7.36
N VAL A 38 -12.22 18.53 -7.28
CA VAL A 38 -11.29 18.54 -8.41
C VAL A 38 -11.33 17.16 -9.09
N PRO A 39 -11.64 17.08 -10.40
CA PRO A 39 -11.72 15.81 -11.11
C PRO A 39 -10.43 14.99 -11.00
N GLY A 40 -10.58 13.69 -10.72
CA GLY A 40 -9.47 12.75 -10.61
C GLY A 40 -8.65 12.90 -9.32
N ARG A 41 -9.16 13.59 -8.30
CA ARG A 41 -8.53 13.72 -6.98
C ARG A 41 -9.43 13.14 -5.91
N GLU A 42 -8.84 12.39 -4.98
CA GLU A 42 -9.51 11.85 -3.80
C GLU A 42 -8.84 12.35 -2.52
N ALA A 43 -9.62 12.42 -1.44
CA ALA A 43 -9.12 12.51 -0.09
C ALA A 43 -9.29 11.15 0.61
N VAL A 44 -8.22 10.67 1.22
CA VAL A 44 -8.21 9.44 2.01
C VAL A 44 -7.69 9.77 3.39
N GLN A 45 -8.53 9.64 4.42
CA GLN A 45 -8.10 9.82 5.80
C GLN A 45 -7.76 8.48 6.42
N VAL A 46 -6.64 8.43 7.12
CA VAL A 46 -6.14 7.21 7.76
C VAL A 46 -5.72 7.49 9.20
N ARG A 47 -5.92 6.51 10.07
CA ARG A 47 -5.23 6.42 11.37
C ARG A 47 -4.04 5.48 11.23
N ALA A 48 -2.85 5.99 11.52
CA ALA A 48 -1.62 5.23 11.58
C ALA A 48 -1.36 4.79 13.03
N GLU A 49 -1.32 3.49 13.26
CA GLU A 49 -1.03 2.90 14.57
C GLU A 49 0.35 2.24 14.52
N PHE A 50 1.22 2.60 15.47
CA PHE A 50 2.57 2.06 15.61
C PHE A 50 2.71 1.38 16.96
N GLU A 51 3.13 0.12 16.97
CA GLU A 51 3.63 -0.54 18.17
C GLU A 51 5.01 0.04 18.57
N PRO A 52 5.44 -0.08 19.84
CA PRO A 52 6.74 0.40 20.27
C PRO A 52 7.89 -0.13 19.40
N GLY A 53 8.68 0.78 18.84
CA GLY A 53 9.81 0.45 17.97
C GLY A 53 9.47 0.13 16.51
N ALA A 54 8.17 0.14 16.14
CA ALA A 54 7.76 -0.04 14.75
C ALA A 54 8.11 1.18 13.89
N SER A 55 8.36 0.93 12.61
CA SER A 55 8.58 1.99 11.62
C SER A 55 8.06 1.56 10.26
N ILE A 56 7.79 2.54 9.41
CA ILE A 56 7.49 2.32 8.00
C ILE A 56 8.71 2.70 7.17
N GLY A 57 9.03 1.85 6.18
CA GLY A 57 10.12 2.11 5.24
C GLY A 57 9.87 3.38 4.42
N LYS A 58 10.93 3.91 3.79
CA LYS A 58 10.83 5.07 2.90
C LYS A 58 9.89 4.78 1.72
N HIS A 59 8.93 5.66 1.47
CA HIS A 59 7.95 5.55 0.37
C HIS A 59 7.50 6.94 -0.08
N THR A 60 6.63 6.99 -1.10
CA THR A 60 6.07 8.22 -1.67
C THR A 60 4.57 8.09 -1.89
N HIS A 61 3.88 9.22 -1.90
CA HIS A 61 2.45 9.32 -2.19
C HIS A 61 2.19 10.14 -3.45
N PRO A 62 1.21 9.75 -4.29
CA PRO A 62 0.68 10.65 -5.30
C PRO A 62 -0.20 11.71 -4.62
N GLY A 63 0.29 12.94 -4.55
CA GLY A 63 -0.44 14.07 -3.97
C GLY A 63 0.13 14.54 -2.63
N GLU A 64 -0.65 15.37 -1.95
CA GLU A 64 -0.29 15.98 -0.67
C GLU A 64 -0.71 15.08 0.50
N GLU A 65 0.17 14.95 1.47
CA GLU A 65 -0.10 14.26 2.74
C GLU A 65 0.20 15.21 3.89
N PHE A 66 -0.69 15.24 4.88
CA PHE A 66 -0.50 15.95 6.14
C PHE A 66 -1.10 15.12 7.26
N GLY A 67 -0.64 15.35 8.48
CA GLY A 67 -1.11 14.62 9.65
C GLY A 67 -0.74 15.31 10.95
N TYR A 68 -1.20 14.73 12.05
CA TYR A 68 -0.90 15.15 13.40
C TYR A 68 -0.75 13.91 14.29
N LEU A 69 -0.11 14.08 15.45
CA LEU A 69 0.00 13.03 16.46
C LEU A 69 -1.18 13.15 17.43
N LEU A 70 -1.78 11.99 17.73
CA LEU A 70 -2.87 11.83 18.70
C LEU A 70 -2.33 11.60 20.11
#